data_AF-A0A257VHV1-F1
#
_entry.id   AF-A0A257VHV1-F1
#
_cell.length_a   1.000
_cell.length_b   1.000
_cell.length_c   1.000
_cell.angle_alpha   90.00
_cell.angle_beta   90.00
_cell.angle_gamma   90.00
#
_symmetry.space_group_name_H-M   'P 1'
#
loop_
_entity.id
_entity.type
_entity.pdbx_description
1 polymer ?
#
loop_
_entity_poly.entity_id
_entity_poly.type
_entity_poly.pdbx_seq_one_letter_code
_entity_poly.pdbx_strand_id
1 'polypeptide(L)'
;MPDERGFVYNFGNEKPFLKAPLPDQEAELARLSALRDAAAARWQNQAKAFDKALRQWKAPAVDWVPQEGLVVNHSLTEFTAPVDLGKDVAKFNHRDPFTLSAWIKPDQPKGAIVTRVDDHWEGTGYGLYLVDQKLRFHYTFRWSDLGVRVETKAPLKLKEWQHVAVTYDGGMYAKGIHLYVDLRPEPVAGGEQGSVSHWRRRGARLSGRHRSGAGLEPGAES
;
A
#
# COMPACT_ATOMS: atom_id res chain seq x y z
N MET A 1 -81.24 -16.73 12.02
CA MET A 1 -80.41 -17.16 10.87
C MET A 1 -81.32 -18.01 9.99
N PRO A 2 -81.40 -17.79 8.67
CA PRO A 2 -80.25 -17.68 7.75
C PRO A 2 -80.39 -16.41 6.86
N ASP A 3 -79.52 -15.99 5.96
CA ASP A 3 -78.33 -16.56 5.32
C ASP A 3 -77.47 -15.38 4.85
N GLU A 4 -76.17 -15.62 4.76
CA GLU A 4 -75.15 -14.74 4.22
C GLU A 4 -75.56 -14.19 2.85
N ARG A 5 -75.38 -12.88 2.63
CA ARG A 5 -75.15 -12.37 1.28
C ARG A 5 -73.94 -11.45 1.28
N GLY A 6 -72.78 -12.10 1.29
CA GLY A 6 -71.55 -11.51 0.81
C GLY A 6 -71.78 -11.01 -0.62
N PHE A 7 -71.86 -9.70 -0.78
CA PHE A 7 -71.79 -9.07 -2.07
C PHE A 7 -70.52 -8.23 -2.13
N VAL A 8 -69.41 -8.94 -2.34
CA VAL A 8 -68.22 -8.33 -2.92
C VAL A 8 -68.54 -8.10 -4.40
N TYR A 9 -69.11 -6.93 -4.72
CA TYR A 9 -69.15 -6.45 -6.11
C TYR A 9 -67.78 -5.87 -6.46
N ASN A 10 -66.79 -6.74 -6.69
CA ASN A 10 -65.61 -6.39 -7.48
C ASN A 10 -65.99 -6.47 -8.97
N PHE A 11 -66.87 -5.57 -9.42
CA PHE A 11 -67.15 -5.40 -10.86
C PHE A 11 -66.48 -4.14 -11.36
N GLY A 12 -65.18 -4.30 -11.61
CA GLY A 12 -64.35 -3.43 -12.41
C GLY A 12 -63.00 -4.13 -12.53
N ASN A 13 -62.38 -4.12 -13.71
CA ASN A 13 -60.98 -4.53 -13.82
C ASN A 13 -60.19 -3.82 -12.72
N GLU A 14 -59.45 -4.58 -11.92
CA GLU A 14 -58.53 -3.99 -10.94
C GLU A 14 -57.71 -2.93 -11.67
N LYS A 15 -57.58 -1.74 -11.06
CA LYS A 15 -56.77 -0.67 -11.67
C LYS A 15 -55.43 -1.29 -12.04
N PRO A 16 -55.02 -1.23 -13.32
CA PRO A 16 -53.82 -1.92 -13.74
C PRO A 16 -52.68 -1.48 -12.82
N PHE A 17 -52.01 -2.46 -12.19
CA PHE A 17 -50.93 -2.22 -11.23
C PHE A 17 -49.79 -1.40 -11.84
N LEU A 18 -49.72 -1.40 -13.18
CA LEU A 18 -48.92 -0.51 -13.99
C LEU A 18 -49.82 0.57 -14.58
N LYS A 19 -49.71 1.80 -14.08
CA LYS A 19 -50.34 2.95 -14.72
C LYS A 19 -49.70 3.13 -16.10
N ALA A 20 -50.52 3.14 -17.14
CA ALA A 20 -50.06 3.59 -18.45
C ALA A 20 -49.52 5.03 -18.30
N PRO A 21 -48.38 5.36 -18.91
CA PRO A 21 -47.85 6.72 -18.88
C PRO A 21 -48.91 7.73 -19.31
N LEU A 22 -49.03 8.84 -18.56
CA LEU A 22 -49.86 9.97 -19.00
C LEU A 22 -49.19 10.66 -20.19
N PRO A 23 -49.95 11.29 -21.12
CA PRO A 23 -49.37 11.98 -22.28
C PRO A 23 -48.25 12.97 -21.92
N ASP A 24 -48.40 13.71 -20.82
CA ASP A 24 -47.37 14.65 -20.34
C ASP A 24 -46.10 13.93 -19.84
N GLN A 25 -46.24 12.74 -19.27
CA GLN A 25 -45.11 11.91 -18.84
C GLN A 25 -44.37 11.29 -20.02
N GLU A 26 -45.10 10.92 -21.07
CA GLU A 26 -44.51 10.46 -22.34
C GLU A 26 -43.72 11.58 -23.02
N ALA A 27 -44.29 12.80 -23.04
CA ALA A 27 -43.62 13.98 -23.58
C ALA A 27 -42.34 14.32 -22.80
N GLU A 28 -42.38 14.27 -21.46
CA GLU A 28 -41.19 14.53 -20.64
C GLU A 28 -40.14 13.42 -20.78
N LEU A 29 -40.55 12.15 -20.85
CA LEU A 29 -39.62 11.04 -21.11
C LEU A 29 -38.94 11.17 -22.47
N ALA A 30 -39.68 11.59 -23.50
CA ALA A 30 -39.14 11.85 -24.82
C ALA A 30 -38.13 13.00 -24.80
N ARG A 31 -38.44 14.09 -24.08
CA ARG A 31 -37.51 15.22 -23.88
C ARG A 31 -36.22 14.78 -23.18
N LEU A 32 -36.33 14.05 -22.07
CA LEU A 32 -35.17 13.58 -21.30
C LEU A 32 -34.32 12.58 -22.10
N SER A 33 -34.95 11.70 -22.87
CA SER A 33 -34.25 10.76 -23.75
C SER A 33 -33.49 11.51 -24.84
N ALA A 34 -34.12 12.50 -25.48
CA ALA A 34 -33.45 13.35 -26.46
C ALA A 34 -32.26 14.12 -25.87
N LEU A 35 -32.39 14.63 -24.63
CA LEU A 35 -31.29 15.30 -23.93
C LEU A 35 -30.13 14.35 -23.61
N ARG A 36 -30.43 13.13 -23.15
CA ARG A 36 -29.44 12.07 -22.92
C ARG A 36 -28.70 11.74 -24.21
N ASP A 37 -29.43 11.52 -25.30
CA ASP A 37 -28.85 11.11 -26.58
C ASP A 37 -28.00 12.24 -27.19
N ALA A 38 -28.45 13.50 -27.07
CA ALA A 38 -27.67 14.66 -27.45
C ALA A 38 -26.40 14.82 -26.58
N ALA A 39 -26.47 14.55 -25.27
CA ALA A 39 -25.30 14.55 -24.39
C ALA A 39 -24.32 13.42 -24.76
N ALA A 40 -24.81 12.21 -25.02
CA ALA A 40 -24.00 11.07 -25.44
C ALA A 40 -23.30 11.32 -26.78
N ALA A 41 -24.01 11.90 -27.75
CA ALA A 41 -23.42 12.29 -29.04
C ALA A 41 -22.32 13.34 -28.88
N ARG A 42 -22.53 14.36 -28.03
CA ARG A 42 -21.50 15.36 -27.69
C ARG A 42 -20.26 14.71 -27.07
N TRP A 43 -20.46 13.82 -26.09
CA TRP A 43 -19.38 13.08 -25.45
C TRP A 43 -18.60 12.23 -26.46
N GLN A 44 -19.27 11.45 -27.31
CA GLN A 44 -18.62 10.63 -28.32
C GLN A 44 -17.79 11.47 -29.30
N ASN A 45 -18.30 12.64 -29.71
CA ASN A 45 -17.55 13.54 -30.59
C ASN A 45 -16.32 14.12 -29.90
N GLN A 46 -16.42 14.51 -28.63
CA GLN A 46 -15.28 14.96 -27.83
C GLN A 46 -14.27 13.83 -27.61
N ALA A 47 -14.72 12.62 -27.31
CA ALA A 47 -13.86 11.45 -27.13
C ALA A 47 -13.08 11.12 -28.42
N LYS A 48 -13.72 11.20 -29.60
CA LYS A 48 -13.02 11.03 -30.89
C LYS A 48 -11.96 12.11 -31.12
N ALA A 49 -12.29 13.37 -30.80
CA ALA A 49 -11.33 14.47 -30.90
C ALA A 49 -10.15 14.28 -29.93
N PHE A 50 -10.44 13.82 -28.71
CA PHE A 50 -9.44 13.49 -27.70
C PHE A 50 -8.56 12.32 -28.13
N ASP A 51 -9.13 11.21 -28.60
CA ASP A 51 -8.38 10.06 -29.12
C ASP A 51 -7.46 10.47 -30.29
N LYS A 52 -7.96 11.30 -31.20
CA LYS A 52 -7.16 11.85 -32.30
C LYS A 52 -6.01 12.71 -31.75
N ALA A 53 -6.29 13.59 -30.79
CA ALA A 53 -5.27 14.42 -30.15
C ALA A 53 -4.25 13.56 -29.40
N LEU A 54 -4.67 12.52 -28.67
CA LEU A 54 -3.81 11.61 -27.92
C LEU A 54 -2.89 10.81 -28.83
N ARG A 55 -3.37 10.33 -29.98
CA ARG A 55 -2.54 9.64 -31.00
C ARG A 55 -1.48 10.55 -31.62
N GLN A 56 -1.76 11.85 -31.69
CA GLN A 56 -0.84 12.86 -32.21
C GLN A 56 0.04 13.46 -31.12
N TRP A 57 -0.35 13.29 -29.86
CA TRP A 57 0.36 13.82 -28.71
C TRP A 57 1.67 13.05 -28.53
N LYS A 58 2.76 13.80 -28.57
CA LYS A 58 4.06 13.34 -28.11
C LYS A 58 4.29 13.97 -26.76
N ALA A 59 4.48 13.14 -25.73
CA ALA A 59 4.89 13.66 -24.44
C ALA A 59 6.16 14.51 -24.64
N PRO A 60 6.19 15.76 -24.14
CA PRO A 60 7.41 16.52 -24.15
C PRO A 60 8.49 15.71 -23.40
N ALA A 61 9.74 15.78 -23.85
CA ALA A 61 10.88 15.14 -23.18
C ALA A 61 11.28 15.89 -21.89
N VAL A 62 10.27 16.33 -21.14
CA VAL A 62 10.42 17.02 -19.86
C VAL A 62 10.26 15.96 -18.79
N ASP A 63 11.30 15.81 -17.98
CA ASP A 63 11.21 15.05 -16.75
C ASP A 63 10.30 15.81 -15.79
N TRP A 64 9.05 15.37 -15.69
CA TRP A 64 8.01 16.02 -14.88
C TRP A 64 8.18 15.73 -13.39
N VAL A 65 9.18 14.92 -13.01
CA VAL A 65 9.45 14.62 -11.60
C VAL A 65 9.73 15.94 -10.87
N PRO A 66 8.94 16.29 -9.84
CA PRO A 66 9.18 17.47 -9.04
C PRO A 66 10.61 17.42 -8.48
N GLN A 67 11.44 18.38 -8.86
CA GLN A 67 12.85 18.45 -8.43
C GLN A 67 13.01 19.16 -7.08
N GLU A 68 12.02 19.96 -6.68
CA GLU A 68 12.07 20.68 -5.41
C GLU A 68 11.98 19.69 -4.24
N GLY A 69 13.01 19.70 -3.38
CA GLY A 69 13.12 18.76 -2.26
C GLY A 69 13.50 17.33 -2.63
N LEU A 70 13.71 17.03 -3.93
CA LEU A 70 14.16 15.72 -4.38
C LEU A 70 15.66 15.57 -4.17
N VAL A 71 16.05 14.71 -3.22
CA VAL A 71 17.47 14.45 -2.93
C VAL A 71 18.06 13.45 -3.91
N VAL A 72 17.29 12.43 -4.28
CA VAL A 72 17.74 11.38 -5.21
C VAL A 72 16.55 10.78 -5.95
N ASN A 73 16.74 10.56 -7.24
CA ASN A 73 15.86 9.73 -8.08
C ASN A 73 16.72 8.72 -8.81
N HIS A 74 16.31 7.45 -8.78
CA HIS A 74 17.03 6.39 -9.44
C HIS A 74 16.07 5.36 -10.01
N SER A 75 16.28 5.00 -11.28
CA SER A 75 15.47 4.02 -11.98
C SER A 75 16.30 2.75 -12.17
N LEU A 76 15.77 1.63 -11.68
CA LEU A 76 16.37 0.32 -11.88
C LEU A 76 15.79 -0.33 -13.14
N THR A 77 16.68 -0.79 -14.03
CA THR A 77 16.30 -1.62 -15.18
C THR A 77 16.20 -3.09 -14.80
N GLU A 78 16.95 -3.53 -13.78
CA GLU A 78 16.97 -4.89 -13.24
C GLU A 78 16.98 -4.87 -11.71
N PHE A 79 16.39 -5.90 -11.09
CA PHE A 79 16.28 -6.03 -9.62
C PHE A 79 17.14 -7.18 -9.07
N THR A 80 18.25 -7.48 -9.74
CA THR A 80 19.09 -8.67 -9.49
C THR A 80 20.16 -8.45 -8.42
N ALA A 81 20.58 -7.20 -8.21
CA ALA A 81 21.59 -6.84 -7.22
C ALA A 81 21.27 -5.50 -6.55
N PRO A 82 21.75 -5.26 -5.31
CA PRO A 82 21.69 -3.94 -4.69
C PRO A 82 22.46 -2.92 -5.52
N VAL A 83 21.93 -1.69 -5.60
CA VAL A 83 22.63 -0.55 -6.18
C VAL A 83 23.12 0.36 -5.05
N ASP A 84 24.42 0.59 -4.99
CA ASP A 84 25.02 1.55 -4.07
C ASP A 84 24.96 2.95 -4.67
N LEU A 85 24.31 3.88 -3.96
CA LEU A 85 24.17 5.28 -4.35
C LEU A 85 25.26 6.18 -3.74
N GLY A 86 26.19 5.61 -2.98
CA GLY A 86 27.27 6.32 -2.33
C GLY A 86 26.94 6.76 -0.90
N LYS A 87 27.99 7.05 -0.14
CA LYS A 87 27.90 7.28 1.32
C LYS A 87 27.29 8.62 1.70
N ASP A 88 27.25 9.61 0.82
CA ASP A 88 26.81 10.97 1.16
C ASP A 88 25.40 11.32 0.63
N VAL A 89 24.75 10.40 -0.09
CA VAL A 89 23.40 10.61 -0.64
C VAL A 89 22.32 10.30 0.39
N ALA A 90 21.30 11.15 0.47
CA ALA A 90 20.14 10.98 1.36
C ALA A 90 20.52 10.77 2.84
N LYS A 91 21.54 11.50 3.32
CA LYS A 91 22.01 11.41 4.71
C LYS A 91 21.11 12.20 5.67
N PHE A 92 19.95 11.64 5.97
CA PHE A 92 18.99 12.20 6.93
C PHE A 92 19.29 11.73 8.37
N ASN A 93 19.34 12.69 9.30
CA ASN A 93 19.35 12.42 10.73
C ASN A 93 17.93 12.11 11.23
N HIS A 94 17.81 11.62 12.46
CA HIS A 94 16.56 11.20 13.07
C HIS A 94 15.56 12.34 13.24
N ARG A 95 15.99 13.60 13.15
CA ARG A 95 15.13 14.78 13.25
C ARG A 95 14.74 15.36 11.90
N ASP A 96 15.31 14.86 10.81
CA ASP A 96 15.04 15.39 9.48
C ASP A 96 13.77 14.72 8.94
N PRO A 97 12.74 15.49 8.55
CA PRO A 97 11.59 14.93 7.87
C PRO A 97 11.98 14.52 6.45
N PHE A 98 11.51 13.37 6.01
CA PHE A 98 11.75 12.89 4.65
C PHE A 98 10.65 11.95 4.16
N THR A 99 10.64 11.71 2.85
CA THR A 99 9.79 10.73 2.20
C THR A 99 10.63 9.78 1.38
N LEU A 100 10.31 8.48 1.44
CA LEU A 100 10.84 7.48 0.51
C LEU A 100 9.68 6.93 -0.30
N SER A 101 9.87 6.79 -1.61
CA SER A 101 8.87 6.21 -2.51
C SER A 101 9.54 5.32 -3.55
N ALA A 102 8.92 4.19 -3.85
CA ALA A 102 9.40 3.26 -4.87
C ALA A 102 8.24 2.53 -5.54
N TRP A 103 8.39 2.24 -6.83
CA TRP A 103 7.64 1.18 -7.47
C TRP A 103 8.35 -0.14 -7.24
N ILE A 104 7.64 -1.14 -6.74
CA ILE A 104 8.19 -2.47 -6.48
C ILE A 104 7.32 -3.55 -7.10
N LYS A 105 7.94 -4.69 -7.44
CA LYS A 105 7.26 -5.92 -7.83
C LYS A 105 7.91 -7.09 -7.12
N PRO A 106 7.55 -7.34 -5.85
CA PRO A 106 8.24 -8.33 -5.03
C PRO A 106 7.96 -9.75 -5.54
N ASP A 107 9.03 -10.52 -5.74
CA ASP A 107 8.99 -11.95 -6.06
C ASP A 107 8.98 -12.83 -4.80
N GLN A 108 9.55 -12.31 -3.71
CA GLN A 108 9.74 -12.96 -2.42
C GLN A 108 9.06 -12.17 -1.30
N PRO A 109 8.70 -12.82 -0.17
CA PRO A 109 8.00 -12.18 0.93
C PRO A 109 8.90 -11.32 1.83
N LYS A 110 10.19 -11.22 1.53
CA LYS A 110 11.17 -10.49 2.34
C LYS A 110 12.26 -9.88 1.47
N GLY A 111 12.78 -8.73 1.88
CA GLY A 111 13.86 -8.04 1.16
C GLY A 111 14.06 -6.60 1.63
N ALA A 112 15.17 -6.01 1.20
CA ALA A 112 15.42 -4.58 1.36
C ALA A 112 14.91 -3.84 0.11
N ILE A 113 14.21 -2.71 0.33
CA ILE A 113 13.76 -1.83 -0.75
C ILE A 113 14.73 -0.64 -0.84
N VAL A 114 14.91 0.07 0.27
CA VAL A 114 15.90 1.15 0.41
C VAL A 114 16.52 1.04 1.78
N THR A 115 17.84 1.12 1.87
CA THR A 115 18.55 1.07 3.16
C THR A 115 19.65 2.11 3.20
N ARG A 116 19.72 2.81 4.32
CA ARG A 116 20.86 3.64 4.68
C ARG A 116 21.13 3.45 6.16
N VAL A 117 22.11 2.63 6.48
CA VAL A 117 22.49 2.29 7.85
C VAL A 117 24.00 2.31 7.94
N ASP A 118 24.53 2.91 9.00
CA ASP A 118 25.97 2.89 9.23
C ASP A 118 26.44 1.47 9.60
N ASP A 119 27.59 1.08 9.04
CA ASP A 119 28.19 -0.24 9.26
C ASP A 119 28.99 -0.26 10.57
N HIS A 120 28.28 -0.12 11.68
CA HIS A 120 28.80 -0.35 13.03
C HIS A 120 27.73 -0.93 13.95
N TRP A 121 28.14 -1.50 15.07
CA TRP A 121 27.27 -2.30 15.95
C TRP A 121 26.12 -1.52 16.62
N GLU A 122 26.18 -0.18 16.66
CA GLU A 122 25.09 0.72 17.07
C GLU A 122 24.65 1.65 15.93
N GLY A 123 24.77 1.20 14.69
CA GLY A 123 24.52 1.98 13.48
C GLY A 123 23.24 2.82 13.53
N THR A 124 23.38 4.12 13.26
CA THR A 124 22.23 4.98 12.98
C THR A 124 21.80 4.80 11.52
N GLY A 125 20.51 4.93 11.26
CA GLY A 125 20.01 4.98 9.90
C GLY A 125 18.54 4.60 9.79
N TYR A 126 18.12 4.44 8.55
CA TYR A 126 16.76 4.06 8.21
C TYR A 126 16.74 2.98 7.14
N GLY A 127 15.63 2.27 7.07
CA GLY A 127 15.40 1.32 6.00
C GLY A 127 13.92 1.04 5.78
N LEU A 128 13.59 0.88 4.51
CA LEU A 128 12.31 0.40 4.03
C LEU A 128 12.49 -1.04 3.55
N TYR A 129 11.73 -1.95 4.15
CA TYR A 129 11.87 -3.38 3.97
C TYR A 129 10.53 -4.01 3.61
N LEU A 130 10.61 -5.16 2.97
CA LEU A 130 9.55 -6.15 2.95
C LEU A 130 9.88 -7.21 4.01
N VAL A 131 8.96 -7.46 4.93
CA VAL A 131 9.09 -8.53 5.94
C VAL A 131 7.77 -9.26 6.07
N ASP A 132 7.75 -10.56 5.82
CA ASP A 132 6.53 -11.38 5.82
C ASP A 132 5.42 -10.77 4.93
N GLN A 133 5.82 -10.28 3.75
CA GLN A 133 5.01 -9.54 2.78
C GLN A 133 4.50 -8.18 3.26
N LYS A 134 4.84 -7.73 4.46
CA LYS A 134 4.42 -6.41 4.94
C LYS A 134 5.48 -5.37 4.64
N LEU A 135 5.03 -4.18 4.25
CA LEU A 135 5.91 -3.03 4.13
C LEU A 135 6.29 -2.58 5.54
N ARG A 136 7.59 -2.51 5.83
CA ARG A 136 8.10 -2.17 7.14
C ARG A 136 9.14 -1.07 7.04
N PHE A 137 8.96 -0.02 7.83
CA PHE A 137 9.93 1.07 7.96
C PHE A 137 10.58 1.02 9.33
N HIS A 138 11.91 1.13 9.34
CA HIS A 138 12.72 1.29 10.54
C HIS A 138 13.45 2.63 10.49
N TYR A 139 13.47 3.33 11.61
CA TYR A 139 14.54 4.28 11.91
C TYR A 139 15.24 3.81 13.18
N THR A 140 16.54 3.60 13.10
CA THR A 140 17.40 3.24 14.24
C THR A 140 18.30 4.43 14.51
N PHE A 141 18.26 4.98 15.72
CA PHE A 141 19.29 5.92 16.18
C PHE A 141 20.39 5.17 16.93
N ARG A 142 19.99 4.31 17.88
CA ARG A 142 20.86 3.33 18.53
C ARG A 142 20.14 2.00 18.59
N TRP A 143 20.77 0.96 18.06
CA TRP A 143 20.16 -0.37 17.97
C TRP A 143 19.76 -0.95 19.34
N SER A 144 20.52 -0.62 20.38
CA SER A 144 20.33 -1.14 21.74
C SER A 144 19.06 -0.63 22.43
N ASP A 145 18.69 0.64 22.21
CA ASP A 145 17.65 1.30 23.01
C ASP A 145 16.79 2.35 22.27
N LEU A 146 17.20 2.88 21.12
CA LEU A 146 16.53 4.00 20.46
C LEU A 146 16.26 3.74 18.98
N GLY A 147 15.02 3.36 18.68
CA GLY A 147 14.52 3.23 17.32
C GLY A 147 13.00 3.19 17.27
N VAL A 148 12.47 3.37 16.07
CA VAL A 148 11.05 3.24 15.77
C VAL A 148 10.85 2.30 14.59
N ARG A 149 9.83 1.46 14.70
CA ARG A 149 9.46 0.48 13.69
C ARG A 149 7.95 0.52 13.50
N VAL A 150 7.53 0.60 12.25
CA VAL A 150 6.13 0.43 11.87
C VAL A 150 6.03 -0.50 10.68
N GLU A 151 4.95 -1.25 10.60
CA GLU A 151 4.65 -2.11 9.46
C GLU A 151 3.19 -2.02 9.05
N THR A 152 2.88 -2.30 7.78
CA THR A 152 1.50 -2.44 7.34
C THR A 152 0.82 -3.63 8.01
N LYS A 153 -0.48 -3.51 8.29
CA LYS A 153 -1.27 -4.66 8.77
C LYS A 153 -1.48 -5.69 7.66
N ALA A 154 -1.82 -5.21 6.46
CA ALA A 154 -2.03 -6.05 5.30
C ALA A 154 -0.70 -6.40 4.60
N PRO A 155 -0.58 -7.63 4.07
CA PRO A 155 0.52 -7.98 3.19
C PRO A 155 0.36 -7.32 1.81
N LEU A 156 1.48 -6.97 1.20
CA LEU A 156 1.63 -6.62 -0.20
C LEU A 156 1.41 -7.84 -1.09
N LYS A 157 1.05 -7.59 -2.33
CA LYS A 157 0.84 -8.62 -3.34
C LYS A 157 2.16 -8.96 -4.02
N LEU A 158 2.46 -10.24 -4.10
CA LEU A 158 3.62 -10.72 -4.84
C LEU A 158 3.35 -10.70 -6.34
N LYS A 159 4.41 -10.49 -7.14
CA LYS A 159 4.42 -10.52 -8.60
C LYS A 159 3.54 -9.46 -9.28
N GLU A 160 3.00 -8.51 -8.52
CA GLU A 160 2.25 -7.36 -9.02
C GLU A 160 3.07 -6.07 -8.78
N TRP A 161 2.99 -5.14 -9.72
CA TRP A 161 3.56 -3.81 -9.52
C TRP A 161 2.71 -3.04 -8.52
N GLN A 162 3.35 -2.51 -7.49
CA GLN A 162 2.73 -1.67 -6.49
C GLN A 162 3.61 -0.48 -6.18
N HIS A 163 2.99 0.68 -5.97
CA HIS A 163 3.69 1.86 -5.48
C HIS A 163 3.69 1.82 -3.95
N VAL A 164 4.87 1.93 -3.34
CA VAL A 164 5.01 2.03 -1.88
C VAL A 164 5.65 3.34 -1.51
N ALA A 165 5.19 3.94 -0.41
CA ALA A 165 5.82 5.11 0.16
C ALA A 165 5.77 5.14 1.68
N VAL A 166 6.72 5.85 2.28
CA VAL A 166 6.73 6.21 3.69
C VAL A 166 7.03 7.69 3.83
N THR A 167 6.28 8.35 4.69
CA THR A 167 6.58 9.71 5.16
C THR A 167 7.03 9.64 6.61
N TYR A 168 8.03 10.43 6.96
CA TYR A 168 8.59 10.56 8.29
C TYR A 168 8.71 12.02 8.68
N ASP A 169 8.22 12.38 9.87
CA ASP A 169 8.16 13.76 10.36
C ASP A 169 9.40 14.21 11.15
N GLY A 170 10.38 13.33 11.41
CA GLY A 170 11.54 13.64 12.26
C GLY A 170 11.28 13.48 13.77
N GLY A 171 10.08 13.05 14.16
CA GLY A 171 9.67 12.99 15.56
C GLY A 171 10.14 11.75 16.32
N MET A 172 10.65 10.71 15.64
CA MET A 172 10.96 9.39 16.20
C MET A 172 9.76 8.69 16.89
N TYR A 173 8.53 9.08 16.54
CA TYR A 173 7.31 8.48 17.04
C TYR A 173 6.53 7.81 15.92
N ALA A 174 5.92 6.65 16.20
CA ALA A 174 5.11 5.93 15.22
C ALA A 174 3.95 6.76 14.64
N LYS A 175 3.40 7.70 15.42
CA LYS A 175 2.33 8.62 14.96
C LYS A 175 2.76 9.56 13.83
N GLY A 176 4.06 9.81 13.73
CA GLY A 176 4.69 10.67 12.72
C GLY A 176 5.20 9.90 11.50
N ILE A 177 4.87 8.60 11.41
CA ILE A 177 5.23 7.74 10.29
C ILE A 177 3.95 7.26 9.63
N HIS A 178 3.85 7.48 8.31
CA HIS A 178 2.73 6.99 7.52
C HIS A 178 3.22 6.15 6.36
N LEU A 179 2.67 4.95 6.22
CA LEU A 179 2.93 4.02 5.13
C LEU A 179 1.80 4.10 4.10
N TYR A 180 2.16 4.02 2.82
CA TYR A 180 1.22 4.08 1.71
C TYR A 180 1.47 2.94 0.73
N VAL A 181 0.39 2.36 0.22
CA VAL A 181 0.39 1.35 -0.85
C VAL A 181 -0.60 1.82 -1.91
N ASP A 182 -0.13 1.92 -3.16
CA ASP A 182 -0.91 2.43 -4.30
C ASP A 182 -1.58 3.78 -3.99
N LEU A 183 -0.82 4.66 -3.35
CA LEU A 183 -1.20 6.01 -2.90
C LEU A 183 -2.31 6.04 -1.84
N ARG A 184 -2.63 4.90 -1.23
CA ARG A 184 -3.61 4.81 -0.13
C ARG A 184 -2.88 4.62 1.20
N PRO A 185 -3.28 5.34 2.25
CA PRO A 185 -2.69 5.15 3.57
C PRO A 185 -3.04 3.77 4.10
N GLU A 186 -2.03 3.04 4.57
CA GLU A 186 -2.21 1.73 5.19
C GLU A 186 -2.15 1.84 6.71
N PRO A 187 -3.11 1.24 7.44
CA PRO A 187 -3.02 1.14 8.89
C PRO A 187 -1.75 0.42 9.30
N VAL A 188 -1.02 1.00 10.24
CA VAL A 188 0.22 0.42 10.75
C VAL A 188 0.00 -0.40 12.03
N ALA A 189 0.82 -1.43 12.21
CA ALA A 189 1.01 -2.14 13.46
C ALA A 189 2.37 -1.77 14.10
N GLY A 190 2.46 -1.90 15.43
CA GLY A 190 3.72 -1.71 16.17
C GLY A 190 3.99 -0.29 16.69
N GLY A 191 2.99 0.60 16.72
CA GLY A 191 3.13 1.98 17.20
C GLY A 191 3.21 2.17 18.72
N GLU A 192 3.88 1.27 19.44
CA GLU A 192 4.04 1.37 20.90
C GLU A 192 5.36 2.07 21.24
N GLN A 193 5.27 3.23 21.91
CA GLN A 193 6.44 3.89 22.50
C GLN A 193 7.01 3.02 23.62
N GLY A 194 8.33 2.81 23.63
CA GLY A 194 9.07 2.49 24.85
C GLY A 194 8.99 1.06 25.40
N SER A 195 8.71 0.03 24.59
CA SER A 195 8.98 -1.34 25.03
C SER A 195 10.31 -1.83 24.47
N VAL A 196 11.31 -1.85 25.35
CA VAL A 196 12.43 -2.79 25.28
C VAL A 196 11.84 -4.17 25.07
N SER A 197 11.72 -4.59 23.82
CA SER A 197 11.39 -5.97 23.53
C SER A 197 12.69 -6.75 23.56
N HIS A 198 13.08 -7.13 24.77
CA HIS A 198 14.01 -8.22 25.01
C HIS A 198 13.36 -9.50 24.43
N TRP A 199 13.43 -9.68 23.12
CA TRP A 199 12.94 -10.90 22.48
C TRP A 199 13.94 -12.02 22.78
N ARG A 200 13.65 -12.79 23.84
CA ARG A 200 14.20 -14.15 23.98
C ARG A 200 13.89 -14.89 22.69
N ARG A 201 14.92 -15.51 22.10
CA ARG A 201 14.76 -16.59 21.13
C ARG A 201 13.67 -17.53 21.64
N ARG A 202 12.51 -17.58 20.99
CA ARG A 202 11.65 -18.76 21.06
C ARG A 202 12.40 -19.87 20.34
N GLY A 203 13.32 -20.50 21.05
CA GLY A 203 13.84 -21.81 20.70
C GLY A 203 12.63 -22.73 20.64
N ALA A 204 12.31 -23.22 19.45
CA ALA A 204 11.52 -24.42 19.32
C ALA A 204 12.21 -25.50 20.17
N ARG A 205 11.56 -25.91 21.26
CA ARG A 205 11.91 -27.16 21.93
C ARG A 205 11.55 -28.28 20.96
N LEU A 206 12.53 -28.73 20.19
CA LEU A 206 12.52 -30.11 19.73
C LEU A 206 12.96 -30.96 20.90
N SER A 207 11.98 -31.54 21.60
CA SER A 207 12.22 -32.64 22.52
C SER A 207 12.66 -33.86 21.71
N GLY A 208 13.97 -34.12 21.69
CA GLY A 208 14.58 -35.23 20.98
C GLY A 208 15.73 -35.83 21.80
N ARG A 209 15.35 -36.70 22.73
CA ARG A 209 16.09 -37.73 23.47
C ARG A 209 17.63 -37.80 23.28
N HIS A 210 18.35 -37.60 24.39
CA HIS A 210 19.76 -37.87 24.63
C HIS A 210 20.19 -39.31 24.25
N ARG A 211 21.32 -39.45 23.55
CA ARG A 211 22.36 -40.46 23.82
C ARG A 211 23.73 -39.80 23.61
N SER A 212 24.38 -39.47 24.71
CA SER A 212 25.75 -38.99 24.79
C SER A 212 26.69 -40.19 24.93
N GLY A 213 27.57 -40.41 23.96
CA GLY A 213 28.81 -41.14 24.15
C GLY A 213 29.91 -40.12 24.43
N ALA A 214 30.41 -40.10 25.67
CA ALA A 214 31.52 -39.27 26.12
C ALA A 214 32.84 -40.02 25.88
N GLY A 215 33.90 -39.27 25.53
CA GLY A 215 35.25 -39.79 25.44
C GLY A 215 36.23 -38.70 25.01
N LEU A 216 36.61 -37.81 25.94
CA LEU A 216 37.83 -37.02 25.88
C LEU A 216 38.38 -36.87 27.31
N GLU A 217 39.49 -37.55 27.58
CA GLU A 217 40.41 -37.34 28.70
C GLU A 217 41.50 -36.34 28.28
N PRO A 218 42.01 -35.46 29.16
CA PRO A 218 43.13 -34.57 28.87
C PRO A 218 44.44 -34.99 29.58
N GLY A 219 45.59 -34.69 28.97
CA GLY A 219 46.92 -34.67 29.61
C GLY A 219 48.02 -34.86 28.57
N ALA A 220 49.22 -34.30 28.67
CA ALA A 220 49.84 -33.28 29.51
C ALA A 220 51.15 -32.91 28.78
N GLU A 221 51.73 -31.77 29.12
CA GLU A 221 53.02 -31.28 28.62
C GLU A 221 54.19 -32.24 28.91
N SER A 222 55.01 -32.50 27.89
CA SER A 222 56.49 -32.38 27.84
C SER A 222 57.01 -33.01 26.56
#